data_AF-A0A6B3MT50-F1
#
_entry.id   AF-A0A6B3MT50-F1
#
_cell.length_a   1.000
_cell.length_b   1.000
_cell.length_c   1.000
_cell.angle_alpha   90.00
_cell.angle_beta   90.00
_cell.angle_gamma   90.00
#
_symmetry.space_group_name_H-M   'P 1'
#
loop_
_entity.id
_entity.type
_entity.pdbx_description
1 polymer ?
#
loop_
_entity_poly.entity_id
_entity_poly.type
_entity_poly.pdbx_seq_one_letter_code
_entity_poly.pdbx_strand_id
1 'polypeptide(L)'
;LIERGGITGEIDFLSVDIDSNDYYVYEAISVIQPRVVCLEHNHSYPPPQEWIMPYDPNYRWDYNSTAYGASLVSLEKLARRKGMVLVGCGLYSANGFYVREDLVNDAFSPPFTPERFFNPLDYQKIVSFPRRYAGAISFLESLLDKGSNSHPFKIIRRLGGGVRIKIKQFLKQILEKDN
;
A
#
# COMPACT_ATOMS: atom_id res chain seq x y z
N LEU A 1 -15.37 -9.92 -9.48
CA LEU A 1 -14.20 -10.83 -9.37
C LEU A 1 -14.03 -11.32 -7.93
N ILE A 2 -13.81 -10.41 -6.97
CA ILE A 2 -13.59 -10.72 -5.54
C ILE A 2 -14.76 -11.53 -4.95
N GLU A 3 -15.98 -11.03 -5.08
CA GLU A 3 -17.19 -11.72 -4.59
C GLU A 3 -17.40 -13.10 -5.25
N ARG A 4 -17.21 -13.20 -6.57
CA ARG A 4 -17.27 -14.48 -7.30
C ARG A 4 -16.20 -15.47 -6.82
N GLY A 5 -15.11 -14.97 -6.24
CA GLY A 5 -14.08 -15.78 -5.58
C GLY A 5 -14.45 -16.22 -4.16
N GLY A 6 -15.62 -15.84 -3.64
CA GLY A 6 -16.09 -16.15 -2.30
C GLY A 6 -15.41 -15.33 -1.19
N ILE A 7 -14.80 -14.19 -1.54
CA ILE A 7 -14.11 -13.32 -0.58
C ILE A 7 -15.01 -12.13 -0.30
N THR A 8 -15.46 -12.00 0.95
CA THR A 8 -16.31 -10.90 1.42
C THR A 8 -15.95 -10.54 2.86
N GLY A 9 -16.28 -9.33 3.28
CA GLY A 9 -16.07 -8.88 4.66
C GLY A 9 -14.60 -8.52 4.96
N GLU A 10 -14.20 -8.65 6.21
CA GLU A 10 -12.87 -8.22 6.65
C GLU A 10 -11.75 -9.07 6.03
N ILE A 11 -10.71 -8.40 5.53
CA ILE A 11 -9.45 -9.03 5.11
C ILE A 11 -8.27 -8.24 5.68
N ASP A 12 -7.12 -8.89 5.85
CA ASP A 12 -5.95 -8.20 6.42
C ASP A 12 -5.32 -7.19 5.45
N PHE A 13 -5.21 -7.54 4.16
CA PHE A 13 -4.43 -6.76 3.21
C PHE A 13 -5.01 -6.80 1.79
N LEU A 14 -5.11 -5.63 1.17
CA LEU A 14 -5.42 -5.45 -0.25
C LEU A 14 -4.27 -4.71 -0.92
N SER A 15 -3.80 -5.20 -2.07
CA SER A 15 -2.89 -4.47 -2.96
C SER A 15 -3.59 -4.23 -4.28
N VAL A 16 -3.56 -3.00 -4.78
CA VAL A 16 -4.03 -2.64 -6.13
C VAL A 16 -2.85 -2.01 -6.85
N ASP A 17 -2.35 -2.76 -7.83
CA ASP A 17 -1.22 -2.44 -8.68
C ASP A 17 -1.46 -3.21 -9.99
N ILE A 18 -2.14 -2.56 -10.94
CA ILE A 18 -2.58 -3.14 -12.21
C ILE A 18 -2.13 -2.29 -13.41
N ASP A 19 -1.09 -1.48 -13.21
CA ASP A 19 -0.49 -0.63 -14.23
C ASP A 19 -1.48 0.35 -14.91
N SER A 20 -2.46 0.92 -14.18
CA SER A 20 -3.09 2.25 -14.38
C SER A 20 -4.51 2.40 -13.81
N ASN A 21 -5.46 1.54 -14.16
CA ASN A 21 -6.88 1.71 -13.76
C ASN A 21 -7.13 1.49 -12.26
N ASP A 22 -6.07 1.52 -11.44
CA ASP A 22 -6.01 1.31 -10.01
C ASP A 22 -7.03 2.14 -9.23
N TYR A 23 -7.19 3.43 -9.59
CA TYR A 23 -8.20 4.30 -8.97
C TYR A 23 -9.60 3.71 -9.12
N TYR A 24 -10.01 3.39 -10.34
CA TYR A 24 -11.35 2.89 -10.64
C TYR A 24 -11.59 1.49 -10.09
N VAL A 25 -10.57 0.63 -10.14
CA VAL A 25 -10.66 -0.72 -9.56
C VAL A 25 -10.81 -0.62 -8.05
N TYR A 26 -9.99 0.18 -7.37
CA TYR A 26 -10.12 0.36 -5.93
C TYR A 26 -11.45 1.02 -5.54
N GLU A 27 -11.92 2.00 -6.32
CA GLU A 27 -13.23 2.62 -6.12
C GLU A 27 -14.35 1.58 -6.18
N ALA A 28 -14.34 0.71 -7.19
CA ALA A 28 -15.36 -0.33 -7.42
C ALA A 28 -15.35 -1.48 -6.38
N ILE A 29 -14.26 -1.66 -5.63
CA ILE A 29 -14.18 -2.71 -4.60
C ILE A 29 -15.02 -2.29 -3.38
N SER A 30 -16.16 -2.96 -3.17
CA SER A 30 -17.08 -2.68 -2.06
C SER A 30 -17.38 -3.89 -1.16
N VAL A 31 -17.07 -5.10 -1.62
CA VAL A 31 -17.47 -6.35 -0.95
C VAL A 31 -16.53 -6.79 0.17
N ILE A 32 -15.38 -6.12 0.33
CA ILE A 32 -14.36 -6.41 1.33
C ILE A 32 -14.03 -5.15 2.15
N GLN A 33 -13.54 -5.38 3.36
CA GLN A 33 -13.12 -4.33 4.29
C GLN A 33 -11.67 -4.59 4.74
N PRO A 34 -10.67 -4.15 3.96
CA PRO A 34 -9.27 -4.37 4.30
C PRO A 34 -8.85 -3.62 5.56
N ARG A 35 -8.01 -4.23 6.39
CA ARG A 35 -7.32 -3.56 7.50
C ARG A 35 -6.19 -2.67 6.99
N VAL A 36 -5.53 -3.09 5.91
CA VAL A 36 -4.47 -2.36 5.22
C VAL A 36 -4.70 -2.41 3.71
N VAL A 37 -4.47 -1.28 3.04
CA VAL A 37 -4.48 -1.16 1.57
C VAL A 37 -3.13 -0.63 1.09
N CYS A 38 -2.61 -1.19 0.02
CA CYS A 38 -1.49 -0.67 -0.74
C CYS A 38 -1.98 -0.26 -2.13
N LEU A 39 -1.80 1.01 -2.51
CA LEU A 39 -2.16 1.52 -3.82
C LEU A 39 -0.91 2.03 -4.52
N GLU A 40 -0.69 1.60 -5.75
CA GLU A 40 0.29 2.24 -6.61
C GLU A 40 -0.20 3.65 -6.98
N HIS A 41 0.70 4.63 -6.91
CA HIS A 41 0.47 6.00 -7.35
C HIS A 41 1.54 6.46 -8.32
N ASN A 42 1.15 7.37 -9.20
CA ASN A 42 2.04 7.99 -10.14
C ASN A 42 2.80 9.14 -9.50
N HIS A 43 4.06 8.86 -9.15
CA HIS A 43 5.02 9.81 -8.60
C HIS A 43 5.33 11.04 -9.50
N SER A 44 4.95 11.03 -10.78
CA SER A 44 5.10 12.19 -11.68
C SER A 44 4.21 13.36 -11.29
N TYR A 45 3.19 13.12 -10.46
CA TYR A 45 2.25 14.11 -9.96
C TYR A 45 2.43 14.29 -8.44
N PRO A 46 3.47 15.03 -8.00
CA PRO A 46 3.75 15.24 -6.57
C PRO A 46 2.64 16.05 -5.90
N PRO A 47 2.37 15.86 -4.60
CA PRO A 47 1.46 16.72 -3.84
C PRO A 47 1.83 18.21 -3.98
N PRO A 48 0.85 19.12 -4.08
CA PRO A 48 -0.59 18.88 -3.91
C PRO A 48 -1.33 18.49 -5.21
N GLN A 49 -0.62 18.04 -6.25
CA GLN A 49 -1.25 17.77 -7.55
C GLN A 49 -2.22 16.59 -7.50
N GLU A 50 -3.38 16.80 -8.13
CA GLU A 50 -4.40 15.78 -8.35
C GLU A 50 -4.34 15.30 -9.79
N TRP A 51 -4.29 13.98 -9.97
CA TRP A 51 -4.32 13.35 -11.28
C TRP A 51 -5.06 12.03 -11.18
N ILE A 52 -5.97 11.81 -12.13
CA ILE A 52 -6.62 10.52 -12.35
C ILE A 52 -6.63 10.34 -13.87
N MET A 53 -5.95 9.31 -14.36
CA MET A 53 -6.04 8.93 -15.77
C MET A 53 -7.49 8.61 -16.11
N PRO A 54 -8.03 9.03 -17.28
CA PRO A 54 -9.34 8.60 -17.73
C PRO A 54 -9.46 7.08 -17.79
N TYR A 55 -10.61 6.54 -17.40
CA TYR A 55 -10.85 5.10 -17.48
C TYR A 55 -10.76 4.61 -18.93
N ASP A 56 -9.89 3.64 -19.18
CA ASP A 56 -9.79 2.94 -20.45
C ASP A 56 -9.56 1.45 -20.21
N PRO A 57 -10.54 0.58 -20.50
CA PRO A 57 -10.41 -0.87 -20.27
C PRO A 57 -9.40 -1.55 -21.20
N ASN A 58 -8.99 -0.89 -22.29
CA ASN A 58 -8.01 -1.39 -23.24
C ASN A 58 -6.61 -0.78 -23.03
N TYR A 59 -6.47 0.13 -22.06
CA TYR A 59 -5.19 0.78 -21.79
C TYR A 59 -4.12 -0.24 -21.46
N ARG A 60 -2.95 -0.04 -22.05
CA ARG A 60 -1.72 -0.74 -21.73
C ARG A 60 -0.61 0.28 -21.64
N TRP A 61 0.07 0.34 -20.51
CA TRP A 61 1.19 1.24 -20.38
C TRP A 61 2.31 0.81 -21.33
N ASP A 62 2.74 1.74 -22.18
CA ASP A 62 3.73 1.52 -23.24
C ASP A 62 5.07 2.20 -22.95
N TYR A 63 5.24 2.71 -21.72
CA TYR A 63 6.41 3.46 -21.25
C TYR A 63 6.69 4.79 -21.99
N ASN A 64 5.82 5.21 -22.91
CA ASN A 64 6.01 6.45 -23.68
C ASN A 64 5.36 7.67 -23.03
N SER A 65 4.59 7.46 -21.96
CA SER A 65 3.85 8.50 -21.25
C SER A 65 4.00 8.37 -19.74
N THR A 66 4.10 9.53 -19.09
CA THR A 66 3.98 9.69 -17.63
C THR A 66 2.54 9.95 -17.20
N ALA A 67 1.58 10.03 -18.12
CA ALA A 67 0.17 10.29 -17.85
C ALA A 67 -0.62 8.98 -17.68
N TYR A 68 -0.32 8.26 -16.60
CA TYR A 68 -0.94 6.99 -16.24
C TYR A 68 -1.40 7.00 -14.77
N GLY A 69 -2.20 6.01 -14.37
CA GLY A 69 -2.54 5.82 -12.96
C GLY A 69 -3.27 7.01 -12.31
N ALA A 70 -3.00 7.21 -11.02
CA ALA A 70 -3.51 8.34 -10.26
C ALA A 70 -2.43 8.92 -9.32
N SER A 71 -2.53 10.20 -8.96
CA SER A 71 -1.61 10.82 -8.00
C SER A 71 -1.84 10.32 -6.57
N LEU A 72 -0.85 10.50 -5.70
CA LEU A 72 -0.98 10.18 -4.27
C LEU A 72 -2.16 10.93 -3.63
N VAL A 73 -2.34 12.20 -3.99
CA VAL A 73 -3.44 13.04 -3.47
C VAL A 73 -4.80 12.49 -3.88
N SER A 74 -4.96 12.10 -5.15
CA SER A 74 -6.22 11.54 -5.64
C SER A 74 -6.56 10.20 -4.98
N LEU A 75 -5.56 9.33 -4.79
CA LEU A 75 -5.73 8.04 -4.11
C LEU A 75 -5.99 8.19 -2.62
N GLU A 76 -5.33 9.14 -1.95
CA GLU A 76 -5.59 9.45 -0.55
C GLU A 76 -7.03 9.90 -0.34
N LYS A 77 -7.54 10.81 -1.17
CA LYS A 77 -8.94 11.22 -1.12
C LYS A 77 -9.92 10.07 -1.33
N LEU A 78 -9.62 9.15 -2.24
CA LEU A 78 -10.44 7.94 -2.46
C LEU A 78 -10.39 7.00 -1.26
N ALA A 79 -9.19 6.74 -0.73
CA ALA A 79 -8.98 5.91 0.45
C ALA A 79 -9.71 6.47 1.68
N ARG A 80 -9.68 7.79 1.89
CA ARG A 80 -10.43 8.48 2.95
C ARG A 80 -11.93 8.24 2.85
N ARG A 81 -12.52 8.34 1.66
CA ARG A 81 -13.95 8.03 1.44
C ARG A 81 -14.30 6.58 1.81
N LYS A 82 -13.31 5.68 1.83
CA LYS A 82 -13.45 4.26 2.16
C LYS A 82 -13.00 3.93 3.58
N GLY A 83 -12.81 4.92 4.46
CA GLY A 83 -12.45 4.73 5.87
C GLY A 83 -10.98 4.36 6.08
N MET A 84 -10.10 4.74 5.16
CA MET A 84 -8.67 4.44 5.20
C MET A 84 -7.84 5.72 5.34
N VAL A 85 -6.70 5.62 6.03
CA VAL A 85 -5.79 6.71 6.37
C VAL A 85 -4.43 6.43 5.76
N LEU A 86 -3.85 7.38 5.01
CA LEU A 86 -2.47 7.27 4.53
C LEU A 86 -1.51 7.33 5.73
N VAL A 87 -0.69 6.29 5.89
CA VAL A 87 0.28 6.17 7.00
C VAL A 87 1.73 6.11 6.53
N GLY A 88 1.97 5.98 5.22
CA GLY A 88 3.31 5.91 4.69
C GLY A 88 3.35 5.70 3.19
N CYS A 89 4.54 5.92 2.62
CA CYS A 89 4.86 5.56 1.25
C CYS A 89 6.17 4.77 1.23
N GLY A 90 6.34 3.93 0.21
CA GLY A 90 7.62 3.26 -0.04
C GLY A 90 8.78 4.23 -0.31
N LEU A 91 10.01 3.73 -0.34
CA LEU A 91 11.24 4.53 -0.52
C LEU A 91 11.24 5.43 -1.77
N TYR A 92 10.55 5.01 -2.83
CA TYR A 92 10.37 5.73 -4.09
C TYR A 92 8.99 6.40 -4.22
N SER A 93 8.10 6.23 -3.24
CA SER A 93 6.70 6.66 -3.35
C SER A 93 6.04 6.20 -4.65
N ALA A 94 6.27 4.96 -5.07
CA ALA A 94 5.34 4.32 -6.00
C ALA A 94 4.13 3.77 -5.26
N ASN A 95 4.30 3.32 -4.02
CA ASN A 95 3.23 2.68 -3.26
C ASN A 95 2.87 3.52 -2.04
N GLY A 96 1.61 3.94 -1.97
CA GLY A 96 1.01 4.49 -0.77
C GLY A 96 0.40 3.38 0.08
N PHE A 97 0.55 3.51 1.40
CA PHE A 97 0.04 2.54 2.35
C PHE A 97 -1.00 3.18 3.26
N TYR A 98 -2.16 2.54 3.32
CA TYR A 98 -3.33 3.06 4.00
C TYR A 98 -3.80 2.05 5.05
N VAL A 99 -4.11 2.53 6.25
CA VAL A 99 -4.61 1.74 7.37
C VAL A 99 -6.04 2.15 7.66
N ARG A 100 -6.90 1.18 7.98
CA ARG A 100 -8.30 1.47 8.34
C ARG A 100 -8.33 2.37 9.56
N GLU A 101 -9.17 3.40 9.54
CA GLU A 101 -9.12 4.50 10.52
C GLU A 101 -9.24 4.06 11.97
N ASP A 102 -10.09 3.05 12.25
CA ASP A 102 -10.26 2.43 13.57
C ASP A 102 -9.00 1.67 14.07
N LEU A 103 -8.07 1.35 13.17
CA LEU A 103 -6.85 0.60 13.47
C LEU A 103 -5.59 1.46 13.55
N VAL A 104 -5.70 2.77 13.28
CA VAL A 104 -4.54 3.67 13.27
C VAL A 104 -3.95 3.82 14.67
N ASN A 105 -4.77 4.18 15.67
CA ASN A 105 -4.39 4.37 17.08
C ASN A 105 -3.00 5.04 17.28
N ASP A 106 -2.32 4.74 18.38
CA ASP A 106 -0.99 5.31 18.70
C ASP A 106 0.15 4.65 17.89
N ALA A 107 -0.16 3.66 17.04
CA ALA A 107 0.82 3.00 16.16
C ALA A 107 1.30 3.90 15.01
N PHE A 108 0.60 5.00 14.71
CA PHE A 108 1.01 5.94 13.68
C PHE A 108 0.83 7.39 14.15
N SER A 109 1.85 8.21 13.91
CA SER A 109 1.79 9.63 14.27
C SER A 109 1.17 10.46 13.13
N PRO A 110 0.31 11.46 13.40
CA PRO A 110 -0.13 12.47 12.42
C PRO A 110 0.95 13.55 12.15
N PRO A 111 0.82 14.42 11.13
CA PRO A 111 -0.29 14.51 10.17
C PRO A 111 -0.26 13.42 9.11
N PHE A 112 -1.43 12.93 8.72
CA PHE A 112 -1.62 11.86 7.73
C PHE A 112 -1.88 12.44 6.34
N THR A 113 -0.90 13.15 5.79
CA THR A 113 -1.05 13.89 4.53
C THR A 113 -0.12 13.37 3.44
N PRO A 114 -0.52 13.48 2.15
CA PRO A 114 0.37 13.18 1.02
C PRO A 114 1.70 13.91 1.09
N GLU A 115 1.72 15.19 1.47
CA GLU A 115 2.92 16.03 1.53
C GLU A 115 3.96 15.50 2.51
N ARG A 116 3.53 14.89 3.62
CA ARG A 116 4.44 14.31 4.60
C ARG A 116 5.10 13.03 4.10
N PHE A 117 4.33 12.19 3.42
CA PHE A 117 4.78 10.85 3.08
C PHE A 117 5.39 10.75 1.69
N PHE A 118 5.07 11.68 0.80
CA PHE A 118 5.64 11.73 -0.53
C PHE A 118 7.14 12.01 -0.49
N ASN A 119 7.90 11.08 -1.04
CA ASN A 119 9.31 11.21 -1.34
C ASN A 119 9.51 11.19 -2.86
N PRO A 120 10.15 12.20 -3.46
CA PRO A 120 10.53 12.15 -4.86
C PRO A 120 11.53 11.02 -5.12
N LEU A 121 11.58 10.56 -6.37
CA LEU A 121 12.55 9.56 -6.80
C LEU A 121 13.98 10.06 -6.56
N ASP A 122 14.68 9.40 -5.63
CA ASP A 122 16.09 9.62 -5.38
C ASP A 122 16.85 8.34 -5.72
N TYR A 123 17.37 8.28 -6.95
CA TYR A 123 18.06 7.11 -7.46
C TYR A 123 19.27 6.73 -6.61
N GLN A 124 20.01 7.73 -6.10
CA GLN A 124 21.19 7.48 -5.26
C GLN A 124 20.80 6.84 -3.94
N LYS A 125 19.75 7.32 -3.27
CA LYS A 125 19.22 6.67 -2.05
C LYS A 125 18.75 5.24 -2.31
N ILE A 126 18.14 4.97 -3.46
CA ILE A 126 17.66 3.63 -3.80
C ILE A 126 18.83 2.66 -3.99
N VAL A 127 19.84 3.03 -4.78
CA VAL A 127 20.97 2.13 -5.06
C VAL A 127 21.91 1.95 -3.88
N SER A 128 22.00 2.96 -2.99
CA SER A 128 22.79 2.90 -1.77
C SER A 128 22.05 2.28 -0.58
N PHE A 129 20.75 1.98 -0.71
CA PHE A 129 19.97 1.38 0.36
C PHE A 129 20.57 0.02 0.77
N PRO A 130 20.91 -0.19 2.06
CA PRO A 130 21.64 -1.38 2.49
C PRO A 130 20.84 -2.66 2.19
N ARG A 131 21.38 -3.50 1.29
CA ARG A 131 20.72 -4.75 0.82
C ARG A 131 20.64 -5.85 1.87
N ARG A 132 21.21 -5.69 3.07
CA ARG A 132 21.29 -6.73 4.11
C ARG A 132 21.11 -6.13 5.50
N TYR A 133 19.99 -6.47 6.14
CA TYR A 133 19.95 -6.64 7.59
C TYR A 133 19.47 -8.05 7.88
N ALA A 134 20.42 -8.97 8.06
CA ALA A 134 20.17 -10.33 8.53
C ALA A 134 19.53 -10.33 9.94
N GLY A 135 19.60 -9.22 10.70
CA GLY A 135 19.00 -9.08 12.03
C GLY A 135 17.53 -8.66 12.06
N ALA A 136 16.92 -8.28 10.94
CA ALA A 136 15.50 -7.90 10.94
C ALA A 136 14.56 -9.11 10.97
N ILE A 137 15.03 -10.27 10.50
CA ILE A 137 14.28 -11.53 10.61
C ILE A 137 14.19 -11.94 12.08
N SER A 138 15.29 -11.87 12.84
CA SER A 138 15.30 -12.19 14.27
C SER A 138 14.45 -11.25 15.14
N PHE A 139 14.31 -9.98 14.74
CA PHE A 139 13.43 -9.02 15.43
C PHE A 139 11.94 -9.25 15.10
N LEU A 140 11.63 -9.57 13.84
CA LEU A 140 10.26 -9.96 13.45
C LEU A 140 9.83 -11.30 14.05
N GLU A 141 10.75 -12.25 14.20
CA GLU A 141 10.51 -13.52 14.88
C GLU A 141 10.24 -13.32 16.38
N SER A 142 10.96 -12.41 17.05
CA SER A 142 10.72 -12.13 18.47
C SER A 142 9.41 -11.36 18.75
N LEU A 143 8.92 -10.60 17.78
CA LEU A 143 7.60 -9.94 17.81
C LEU A 143 6.44 -10.92 17.54
N LEU A 144 6.68 -11.99 16.78
CA LEU A 144 5.69 -13.06 16.56
C LEU A 144 5.63 -14.05 17.72
N ASP A 145 6.71 -14.21 18.48
CA ASP A 145 6.77 -15.11 19.65
C ASP A 145 6.20 -14.47 20.94
N LYS A 146 6.11 -13.13 20.99
CA LYS A 146 5.55 -12.38 22.13
C LYS A 146 4.21 -11.75 21.78
N GLY A 147 3.21 -12.58 21.48
CA GLY A 147 1.83 -12.16 21.29
C GLY A 147 0.88 -13.28 21.71
N SER A 148 0.03 -12.97 22.68
CA SER A 148 -0.84 -13.89 23.41
C SER A 148 -1.75 -14.78 22.55
N ASN A 149 -2.21 -15.87 23.18
CA ASN A 149 -3.22 -16.85 22.78
C ASN A 149 -4.62 -16.28 22.36
N SER A 150 -4.67 -15.18 21.63
CA SER A 150 -5.92 -14.55 21.19
C SER A 150 -5.81 -14.18 19.72
N HIS A 151 -6.30 -15.11 18.88
CA HIS A 151 -6.59 -15.02 17.45
C HIS A 151 -5.42 -15.30 16.49
N PRO A 152 -5.39 -16.49 15.85
CA PRO A 152 -4.38 -16.79 14.85
C PRO A 152 -4.62 -15.93 13.61
N PHE A 153 -3.62 -15.14 13.21
CA PHE A 153 -3.53 -14.53 11.89
C PHE A 153 -3.74 -15.62 10.82
N LYS A 154 -4.92 -15.63 10.18
CA LYS A 154 -5.22 -16.57 9.10
C LYS A 154 -4.70 -16.00 7.78
N ILE A 155 -3.47 -16.34 7.44
CA ILE A 155 -2.89 -16.13 6.11
C ILE A 155 -3.62 -17.05 5.13
N ILE A 156 -4.56 -16.52 4.34
CA ILE A 156 -5.14 -17.27 3.22
C ILE A 156 -4.16 -17.22 2.04
N ARG A 157 -3.46 -18.35 1.84
CA ARG A 157 -2.53 -18.59 0.73
C ARG A 157 -3.27 -19.43 -0.31
N ARG A 158 -3.56 -18.89 -1.50
CA ARG A 158 -3.87 -19.71 -2.67
C ARG A 158 -2.74 -19.57 -3.68
N LEU A 159 -2.01 -20.67 -3.87
CA LEU A 159 -0.92 -20.80 -4.83
C LEU A 159 -1.51 -20.91 -6.25
N GLY A 160 -1.17 -19.95 -7.09
CA GLY A 160 -1.46 -19.95 -8.52
C GLY A 160 -1.02 -18.64 -9.16
N GLY A 161 0.21 -18.60 -9.68
CA GLY A 161 0.70 -17.55 -10.59
C GLY A 161 0.92 -16.16 -9.98
N GLY A 162 2.10 -15.95 -9.39
CA GLY A 162 2.75 -14.63 -9.41
C GLY A 162 2.31 -13.55 -8.41
N VAL A 163 2.20 -13.84 -7.11
CA VAL A 163 2.26 -12.78 -6.07
C VAL A 163 3.11 -13.29 -4.91
N ARG A 164 4.35 -12.79 -4.78
CA ARG A 164 5.25 -13.07 -3.65
C ARG A 164 5.15 -11.95 -2.61
N ILE A 165 4.72 -12.33 -1.41
CA ILE A 165 5.06 -11.82 -0.06
C ILE A 165 5.71 -10.42 -0.04
N LYS A 166 4.98 -9.41 0.46
CA LYS A 166 5.59 -8.19 1.03
C LYS A 166 4.98 -7.68 2.34
N ILE A 167 4.13 -8.43 3.05
CA ILE A 167 3.62 -7.99 4.37
C ILE A 167 4.76 -7.87 5.41
N LYS A 168 5.73 -8.80 5.42
CA LYS A 168 6.91 -8.70 6.32
C LYS A 168 7.85 -7.54 5.98
N GLN A 169 7.89 -7.13 4.71
CA GLN A 169 8.71 -6.01 4.24
C GLN A 169 8.02 -4.66 4.51
N PHE A 170 6.68 -4.67 4.44
CA PHE A 170 5.77 -3.57 4.77
C PHE A 170 5.84 -3.15 6.25
N LEU A 171 5.74 -4.09 7.19
CA LEU A 171 5.88 -3.79 8.64
C LEU A 171 7.27 -3.25 8.98
N LYS A 172 8.32 -3.75 8.30
CA LYS A 172 9.69 -3.30 8.52
C LYS A 172 9.93 -1.86 8.03
N GLN A 173 9.41 -1.48 6.87
CA GLN A 173 9.61 -0.12 6.32
C GLN A 173 8.80 0.97 7.03
N ILE A 174 7.66 0.61 7.64
CA ILE A 174 6.85 1.55 8.43
C ILE A 174 7.49 1.85 9.78
N LEU A 175 8.03 0.82 10.46
CA LEU A 175 8.60 0.95 11.81
C LEU A 175 10.02 1.56 11.83
N GLU A 176 10.68 1.69 10.68
CA GLU A 176 12.03 2.26 10.55
C GLU A 176 12.03 3.79 10.34
N LYS A 177 10.87 4.47 10.36
CA LYS A 177 10.77 5.95 10.25
C LYS A 177 10.80 6.70 11.58
N ASP A 178 10.72 6.01 12.71
CA ASP A 178 10.65 6.62 14.05
C ASP A 178 11.94 6.43 14.90
N ASN A 179 13.13 6.36 14.27
CA ASN A 179 14.42 6.53 14.97
C ASN A 179 15.43 7.30 14.12
#